data_AF-A0A1C5DGA2-F1
#
_entry.id   AF-A0A1C5DGA2-F1
#
_cell.length_a   1.000
_cell.length_b   1.000
_cell.length_c   1.000
_cell.angle_alpha   90.00
_cell.angle_beta   90.00
_cell.angle_gamma   90.00
#
_symmetry.space_group_name_H-M   'P 1'
#
loop_
_entity.id
_entity.type
_entity.pdbx_description
1 polymer ?
#
loop_
_entity_poly.entity_id
_entity_poly.type
_entity_poly.pdbx_seq_one_letter_code
_entity_poly.pdbx_strand_id
1 'polypeptide(L)'
;MFFSESSAAYESITSRMKALAVVRPLLALDESPAKRERGWEEYRLAELALAAIDFVTLRIGARTAVRQEAVVEQVAESAALQVPGRAGAEYREVARWLVERMINTERHDRCFRHEIGSVTSDGFVVREFPFQILKDVPDEAGQAALTVTDAAITVLVHAIDVDIASEQIAAEAKLAALLKRARIGEAWQAARTAHLQSIRYAKELLDRMEEMKRNVRAIDWEADLEGPLKEAQEHVEERSRAETQLKAQVAQLLAVTEEEDERQRLEALDALIEDCLQRHLMLIDMLLRVVPEFRRQQDRQIFVPPVIHARVHLRSQLLEPALELSIDDSERPLEAFVRGVLGPVRPRVMYLPDYFEALTRMPEQAEVELVAVGAPEDWEDTSDPPRFDEAQHAWVDRLLSAVPGEGVRLSRLLERARQWGEGRGPGDDTDHLLAMETAHRFRHVPVAELARGEEAVVVVDDGTELDDTVFGGSDFLLLPATGEPVSDNVNATPDIQPPHSSEFAPLTTSDDLEPSA
;
A
#
# COMPACT_ATOMS: atom_id res chain seq x y z
N MET A 1 -45.52 18.80 -12.56
CA MET A 1 -45.52 18.98 -11.09
C MET A 1 -46.05 17.77 -10.31
N PHE A 2 -46.84 16.85 -10.87
CA PHE A 2 -47.38 15.68 -10.13
C PHE A 2 -46.39 14.52 -9.86
N PHE A 3 -45.18 14.54 -10.43
CA PHE A 3 -44.19 13.46 -10.26
C PHE A 3 -43.16 13.69 -9.14
N SER A 4 -42.95 14.92 -8.65
CA SER A 4 -41.95 15.17 -7.59
C SER A 4 -42.42 14.67 -6.22
N GLU A 5 -43.70 14.85 -5.89
CA GLU A 5 -44.28 14.30 -4.65
C GLU A 5 -44.32 12.77 -4.66
N SER A 6 -44.58 12.16 -5.82
CA SER A 6 -44.56 10.69 -5.97
C SER A 6 -43.15 10.11 -5.81
N SER A 7 -42.11 10.82 -6.27
CA SER A 7 -40.71 10.41 -6.09
C SER A 7 -40.29 10.47 -4.62
N ALA A 8 -40.59 11.56 -3.92
CA ALA A 8 -40.27 11.71 -2.50
C ALA A 8 -41.01 10.67 -1.62
N ALA A 9 -42.27 10.38 -1.93
CA ALA A 9 -43.03 9.32 -1.26
C ALA A 9 -42.39 7.94 -1.48
N TYR A 10 -41.89 7.66 -2.68
CA TYR A 10 -41.25 6.38 -3.00
C TYR A 10 -39.84 6.25 -2.40
N GLU A 11 -39.08 7.33 -2.29
CA GLU A 11 -37.83 7.36 -1.54
C GLU A 11 -38.06 7.04 -0.06
N SER A 12 -39.12 7.60 0.54
CA SER A 12 -39.54 7.26 1.91
C SER A 12 -39.90 5.78 2.05
N ILE A 13 -40.66 5.21 1.10
CA ILE A 13 -40.98 3.77 1.08
C ILE A 13 -39.71 2.93 0.93
N THR A 14 -38.80 3.30 0.03
CA THR A 14 -37.53 2.60 -0.20
C THR A 14 -36.68 2.60 1.07
N SER A 15 -36.62 3.71 1.78
CA SER A 15 -35.91 3.82 3.07
C SER A 15 -36.52 2.90 4.14
N ARG A 16 -37.84 2.87 4.28
CA ARG A 16 -38.54 1.95 5.19
C ARG A 16 -38.32 0.48 4.82
N MET A 17 -38.34 0.15 3.53
CA MET A 17 -38.05 -1.20 3.05
C MET A 17 -36.61 -1.62 3.35
N LYS A 18 -35.64 -0.71 3.26
CA LYS A 18 -34.26 -0.96 3.69
C LYS A 18 -34.20 -1.27 5.19
N ALA A 19 -34.87 -0.49 6.04
CA ALA A 19 -34.93 -0.75 7.47
C ALA A 19 -35.52 -2.14 7.79
N LEU A 20 -36.64 -2.51 7.15
CA LEU A 20 -37.26 -3.83 7.30
C LEU A 20 -36.36 -4.97 6.80
N ALA A 21 -35.60 -4.74 5.73
CA ALA A 21 -34.67 -5.73 5.20
C ALA A 21 -33.61 -6.15 6.23
N VAL A 22 -33.16 -5.22 7.07
CA VAL A 22 -32.14 -5.49 8.11
C VAL A 22 -32.71 -6.30 9.28
N VAL A 23 -34.01 -6.15 9.58
CA VAL A 23 -34.67 -6.91 10.65
C VAL A 23 -34.84 -8.39 10.26
N ARG A 24 -35.03 -8.69 8.98
CA ARG A 24 -35.34 -10.05 8.50
C ARG A 24 -34.30 -11.10 8.91
N PRO A 25 -32.97 -10.90 8.75
CA PRO A 25 -31.98 -11.86 9.23
C PRO A 25 -32.03 -12.13 10.73
N LEU A 26 -32.42 -11.15 11.55
CA LEU A 26 -32.52 -11.29 13.01
C LEU A 26 -33.69 -12.19 13.39
N LEU A 27 -34.87 -11.95 12.80
CA LEU A 27 -36.05 -12.79 13.04
C LEU A 27 -35.85 -14.23 12.51
N ALA A 28 -35.13 -14.37 11.39
CA ALA A 28 -34.81 -15.67 10.82
C ALA A 28 -33.93 -16.55 11.73
N LEU A 29 -33.24 -15.97 12.73
CA LEU A 29 -32.48 -16.74 13.71
C LEU A 29 -33.39 -17.67 14.51
N ASP A 30 -34.58 -17.20 14.89
CA ASP A 30 -35.53 -17.99 15.69
C ASP A 30 -36.19 -19.13 14.91
N GLU A 31 -36.24 -19.03 13.58
CA GLU A 31 -36.79 -20.06 12.69
C GLU A 31 -35.72 -21.03 12.16
N SER A 32 -34.44 -20.78 12.48
CA SER A 32 -33.29 -21.48 11.94
C SER A 32 -33.37 -23.00 12.16
N PRO A 33 -33.13 -23.83 11.12
CA PRO A 33 -33.03 -25.29 11.27
C PRO A 33 -31.99 -25.70 12.32
N ALA A 34 -30.87 -24.98 12.41
CA ALA A 34 -29.79 -25.24 13.36
C ALA A 34 -30.27 -25.11 14.82
N LYS A 35 -31.22 -24.20 15.10
CA LYS A 35 -31.83 -24.05 16.43
C LYS A 35 -32.54 -25.34 16.85
N ARG A 36 -33.30 -25.96 15.94
CA ARG A 36 -34.02 -27.22 16.17
C ARG A 36 -33.06 -28.40 16.30
N GLU A 37 -32.06 -28.49 15.41
CA GLU A 37 -31.06 -29.58 15.43
C GLU A 37 -30.24 -29.62 16.72
N ARG A 38 -29.95 -28.44 17.31
CA ARG A 38 -29.14 -28.32 18.53
C ARG A 38 -29.96 -28.28 19.82
N GLY A 39 -31.28 -28.36 19.73
CA GLY A 39 -32.17 -28.35 20.90
C GLY A 39 -32.30 -26.98 21.58
N TRP A 40 -32.08 -25.88 20.85
CA TRP A 40 -32.09 -24.52 21.37
C TRP A 40 -33.46 -23.84 21.30
N GLU A 41 -34.55 -24.61 21.33
CA GLU A 41 -35.91 -24.09 21.12
C GLU A 41 -36.35 -23.07 22.19
N GLU A 42 -35.86 -23.23 23.42
CA GLU A 42 -36.16 -22.36 24.56
C GLU A 42 -35.50 -20.97 24.46
N TYR A 43 -34.41 -20.84 23.69
CA TYR A 43 -33.73 -19.55 23.51
C TYR A 43 -34.48 -18.65 22.52
N ARG A 44 -34.57 -17.34 22.84
CA ARG A 44 -35.06 -16.30 21.92
C ARG A 44 -33.86 -15.66 21.23
N LEU A 45 -33.47 -16.23 20.08
CA LEU A 45 -32.23 -15.87 19.39
C LEU A 45 -32.28 -14.46 18.79
N ALA A 46 -33.46 -13.98 18.36
CA ALA A 46 -33.59 -12.61 17.90
C ALA A 46 -33.34 -11.59 19.03
N GLU A 47 -33.81 -11.87 20.25
CA GLU A 47 -33.57 -11.02 21.43
C GLU A 47 -32.10 -11.02 21.83
N LEU A 48 -31.46 -12.19 21.82
CA LEU A 48 -30.02 -12.30 22.08
C LEU A 48 -29.19 -11.56 21.01
N ALA A 49 -29.65 -11.54 19.76
CA ALA A 49 -29.01 -10.78 18.69
C ALA A 49 -29.17 -9.28 18.90
N LEU A 50 -30.34 -8.80 19.32
CA LEU A 50 -30.51 -7.39 19.70
C LEU A 50 -29.61 -7.02 20.88
N ALA A 51 -29.49 -7.87 21.90
CA ALA A 51 -28.58 -7.66 23.01
C ALA A 51 -27.10 -7.58 22.56
N ALA A 52 -26.70 -8.41 21.59
CA ALA A 52 -25.37 -8.36 20.98
C ALA A 52 -25.14 -7.02 20.25
N ILE A 53 -26.09 -6.58 19.40
CA ILE A 53 -25.99 -5.30 18.70
C ILE A 53 -25.89 -4.16 19.71
N ASP A 54 -26.75 -4.15 20.73
CA ASP A 54 -26.78 -3.13 21.78
C ASP A 54 -25.44 -3.05 22.51
N PHE A 55 -24.90 -4.19 22.95
CA PHE A 55 -23.61 -4.25 23.64
C PHE A 55 -22.45 -3.70 22.80
N VAL A 56 -22.38 -4.11 21.52
CA VAL A 56 -21.32 -3.62 20.63
C VAL A 56 -21.51 -2.13 20.34
N THR A 57 -22.75 -1.68 20.12
CA THR A 57 -23.08 -0.27 19.82
C THR A 57 -22.67 0.63 20.98
N LEU A 58 -23.04 0.26 22.21
CA LEU A 58 -22.71 1.02 23.43
C LEU A 58 -21.19 1.10 23.66
N ARG A 59 -20.44 0.04 23.34
CA ARG A 59 -18.98 0.03 23.52
C ARG A 59 -18.20 0.68 22.38
N ILE A 60 -18.76 0.81 21.18
CA ILE A 60 -18.13 1.54 20.07
C ILE A 60 -17.98 3.03 20.40
N GLY A 61 -18.93 3.62 21.13
CA GLY A 61 -18.81 5.01 21.59
C GLY A 61 -17.52 5.29 22.39
N ALA A 62 -16.87 4.25 22.94
CA ALA A 62 -15.60 4.36 23.64
C ALA A 62 -14.40 3.71 22.91
N ARG A 63 -14.63 2.95 21.83
CA ARG A 63 -13.59 2.15 21.13
C ARG A 63 -13.94 1.98 19.66
N THR A 64 -12.95 1.87 18.78
CA THR A 64 -13.20 1.63 17.34
C THR A 64 -13.82 0.24 17.08
N ALA A 65 -13.55 -0.74 17.95
CA ALA A 65 -14.06 -2.10 17.86
C ALA A 65 -14.12 -2.80 19.24
N VAL A 66 -14.92 -3.87 19.34
CA VAL A 66 -15.12 -4.67 20.55
C VAL A 66 -14.68 -6.11 20.30
N ARG A 67 -13.78 -6.67 21.12
CA ARG A 67 -13.31 -8.06 20.94
C ARG A 67 -14.47 -9.04 20.84
N GLN A 68 -14.40 -9.95 19.87
CA GLN A 68 -15.45 -10.91 19.61
C GLN A 68 -15.77 -11.75 20.85
N GLU A 69 -14.77 -12.20 21.60
CA GLU A 69 -14.95 -12.98 22.83
C GLU A 69 -15.76 -12.21 23.89
N ALA A 70 -15.57 -10.89 24.01
CA ALA A 70 -16.33 -10.10 24.97
C ALA A 70 -17.82 -10.03 24.60
N VAL A 71 -18.13 -9.97 23.29
CA VAL A 71 -19.51 -10.02 22.80
C VAL A 71 -20.13 -11.40 23.08
N VAL A 72 -19.37 -12.47 22.86
CA VAL A 72 -19.81 -13.84 23.14
C VAL A 72 -20.11 -14.04 24.63
N GLU A 73 -19.27 -13.58 25.54
CA GLU A 73 -19.52 -13.71 26.98
C GLU A 73 -20.77 -12.89 27.39
N GLN A 74 -20.96 -11.67 26.89
CA GLN A 74 -22.15 -10.87 27.19
C GLN A 74 -23.45 -11.55 26.70
N VAL A 75 -23.43 -12.12 25.50
CA VAL A 75 -24.59 -12.84 24.96
C VAL A 75 -24.83 -14.13 25.74
N ALA A 76 -23.77 -14.80 26.21
CA ALA A 76 -23.90 -15.99 27.06
C ALA A 76 -24.54 -15.65 28.43
N GLU A 77 -24.19 -14.51 29.04
CA GLU A 77 -24.87 -14.01 30.24
C GLU A 77 -26.35 -13.73 29.98
N SER A 78 -26.67 -13.12 28.84
CA SER A 78 -28.06 -12.87 28.43
C SER A 78 -28.84 -14.17 28.17
N ALA A 79 -28.19 -15.17 27.59
CA ALA A 79 -28.76 -16.50 27.39
C ALA A 79 -29.04 -17.23 28.72
N ALA A 80 -28.17 -17.05 29.72
CA ALA A 80 -28.36 -17.60 31.05
C ALA A 80 -29.57 -16.99 31.79
N LEU A 81 -29.91 -15.72 31.49
CA LEU A 81 -31.12 -15.07 31.99
C LEU A 81 -32.38 -15.63 31.32
N GLN A 82 -32.34 -15.90 30.00
CA GLN A 82 -33.49 -16.45 29.27
C GLN A 82 -33.83 -17.88 29.70
N VAL A 83 -32.81 -18.74 29.83
CA VAL A 83 -32.97 -20.15 30.18
C VAL A 83 -32.04 -20.50 31.35
N PRO A 84 -32.45 -20.22 32.60
CA PRO A 84 -31.64 -20.56 33.77
C PRO A 84 -31.47 -22.07 33.94
N GLY A 85 -30.32 -22.50 34.49
CA GLY A 85 -30.08 -23.90 34.88
C GLY A 85 -29.45 -24.81 33.81
N ARG A 86 -28.98 -24.24 32.69
CA ARG A 86 -28.17 -24.96 31.69
C ARG A 86 -26.67 -24.86 32.00
N ALA A 87 -25.85 -25.63 31.30
CA ALA A 87 -24.41 -25.60 31.47
C ALA A 87 -23.79 -24.34 30.86
N GLY A 88 -22.79 -23.74 31.52
CA GLY A 88 -22.11 -22.54 31.00
C GLY A 88 -21.46 -22.69 29.62
N ALA A 89 -21.11 -23.94 29.23
CA ALA A 89 -20.60 -24.23 27.90
C ALA A 89 -21.68 -24.06 26.81
N GLU A 90 -22.92 -24.44 27.11
CA GLU A 90 -24.06 -24.32 26.18
C GLU A 90 -24.37 -22.85 25.89
N TYR A 91 -24.40 -21.99 26.92
CA TYR A 91 -24.62 -20.54 26.73
C TYR A 91 -23.58 -19.91 25.80
N ARG A 92 -22.29 -20.28 25.95
CA ARG A 92 -21.24 -19.79 25.04
C ARG A 92 -21.36 -20.35 23.63
N GLU A 93 -21.81 -21.59 23.48
CA GLU A 93 -22.01 -22.19 22.17
C GLU A 93 -23.13 -21.48 21.39
N VAL A 94 -24.26 -21.21 22.06
CA VAL A 94 -25.36 -20.42 21.51
C VAL A 94 -24.88 -19.04 21.12
N ALA A 95 -24.18 -18.35 22.03
CA ALA A 95 -23.66 -17.01 21.82
C ALA A 95 -22.67 -16.93 20.64
N ARG A 96 -21.72 -17.88 20.56
CA ARG A 96 -20.75 -17.94 19.46
C ARG A 96 -21.42 -18.16 18.12
N TRP A 97 -22.33 -19.13 18.03
CA TRP A 97 -23.07 -19.41 16.80
C TRP A 97 -23.88 -18.19 16.35
N LEU A 98 -24.53 -17.50 17.29
CA LEU A 98 -25.30 -16.30 17.00
C LEU A 98 -24.41 -15.17 16.46
N VAL A 99 -23.27 -14.92 17.08
CA VAL A 99 -22.31 -13.89 16.63
C VAL A 99 -21.77 -14.22 15.23
N GLU A 100 -21.39 -15.48 14.98
CA GLU A 100 -20.94 -15.94 13.65
C GLU A 100 -22.02 -15.73 12.58
N ARG A 101 -23.30 -15.92 12.93
CA ARG A 101 -24.44 -15.67 12.05
C ARG A 101 -24.64 -14.19 11.76
N MET A 102 -24.45 -13.32 12.75
CA MET A 102 -24.57 -11.86 12.57
C MET A 102 -23.43 -11.26 11.73
N ILE A 103 -22.25 -11.87 11.73
CA ILE A 103 -21.13 -11.54 10.84
C ILE A 103 -21.37 -12.10 9.43
N ASN A 104 -22.27 -13.07 9.28
CA ASN A 104 -22.56 -13.78 8.04
C ASN A 104 -21.33 -14.49 7.44
N THR A 105 -20.66 -15.29 8.28
CA THR A 105 -19.44 -16.05 7.91
C THR A 105 -19.65 -17.08 6.80
N GLU A 106 -20.89 -17.43 6.44
CA GLU A 106 -21.20 -18.37 5.36
C GLU A 106 -20.96 -17.79 3.96
N ARG A 107 -20.91 -16.46 3.82
CA ARG A 107 -20.64 -15.80 2.53
C ARG A 107 -19.27 -15.16 2.52
N HIS A 108 -18.60 -15.23 1.37
CA HIS A 108 -17.26 -14.67 1.19
C HIS A 108 -17.23 -13.15 1.38
N ASP A 109 -18.27 -12.43 0.94
CA ASP A 109 -18.39 -10.98 1.12
C ASP A 109 -18.96 -10.59 2.49
N ARG A 110 -19.38 -11.56 3.30
CA ARG A 110 -19.99 -11.37 4.62
C ARG A 110 -21.23 -10.45 4.61
N CYS A 111 -21.88 -10.28 3.45
CA CYS A 111 -23.03 -9.38 3.27
C CYS A 111 -24.36 -10.14 3.22
N PHE A 112 -25.35 -9.65 3.96
CA PHE A 112 -26.76 -9.96 3.73
C PHE A 112 -27.24 -9.22 2.49
N ARG A 113 -28.19 -9.79 1.76
CA ARG A 113 -28.77 -9.17 0.55
C ARG A 113 -30.29 -9.25 0.59
N HIS A 114 -30.93 -8.17 0.19
CA HIS A 114 -32.37 -8.13 0.00
C HIS A 114 -32.73 -7.33 -1.25
N GLU A 115 -33.68 -7.82 -2.03
CA GLU A 115 -34.15 -7.11 -3.23
C GLU A 115 -35.12 -6.00 -2.82
N ILE A 116 -34.82 -4.75 -3.22
CA ILE A 116 -35.63 -3.58 -2.91
C ILE A 116 -35.94 -2.83 -4.19
N GLY A 117 -37.22 -2.47 -4.36
CA GLY A 117 -37.67 -1.60 -5.45
C GLY A 117 -37.32 -0.14 -5.17
N SER A 118 -36.82 0.55 -6.18
CA SER A 118 -36.54 1.99 -6.15
C SER A 118 -37.03 2.64 -7.44
N VAL A 119 -37.50 3.88 -7.37
CA VAL A 119 -37.87 4.67 -8.55
C VAL A 119 -36.66 5.49 -8.98
N THR A 120 -36.27 5.33 -10.23
CA THR A 120 -35.20 6.12 -10.88
C THR A 120 -35.78 6.98 -11.99
N SER A 121 -34.97 7.87 -12.59
CA SER A 121 -35.37 8.69 -13.75
C SER A 121 -35.92 7.87 -14.91
N ASP A 122 -35.48 6.62 -15.03
CA ASP A 122 -35.82 5.70 -16.13
C ASP A 122 -36.95 4.73 -15.77
N GLY A 123 -37.51 4.82 -14.55
CA GLY A 123 -38.61 3.98 -14.07
C GLY A 123 -38.32 3.21 -12.78
N PHE A 124 -39.22 2.30 -12.43
CA PHE A 124 -39.08 1.43 -11.26
C PHE A 124 -38.10 0.30 -11.52
N VAL A 125 -37.08 0.18 -10.68
CA VAL A 125 -36.05 -0.86 -10.76
C VAL A 125 -35.90 -1.57 -9.42
N VAL A 126 -35.83 -2.90 -9.47
CA VAL A 126 -35.49 -3.72 -8.31
C VAL A 126 -33.98 -3.90 -8.28
N ARG A 127 -33.36 -3.58 -7.14
CA ARG A 127 -31.91 -3.71 -6.95
C ARG A 127 -31.63 -4.52 -5.71
N GLU A 128 -30.55 -5.28 -5.74
CA GLU A 128 -30.02 -5.91 -4.53
C GLU A 128 -29.47 -4.82 -3.60
N PHE A 129 -29.91 -4.85 -2.35
CA PHE A 129 -29.41 -4.03 -1.26
C PHE A 129 -28.50 -4.90 -0.37
N PRO A 130 -27.16 -4.83 -0.55
CA PRO A 130 -26.23 -5.50 0.34
C PRO A 130 -26.07 -4.71 1.65
N PHE A 131 -26.05 -5.41 2.78
CA PHE A 131 -25.75 -4.82 4.09
C PHE A 131 -25.08 -5.83 5.01
N GLN A 132 -24.36 -5.36 6.02
CA GLN A 132 -23.79 -6.18 7.09
C GLN A 132 -24.47 -5.79 8.40
N ILE A 133 -24.52 -6.67 9.41
CA ILE A 133 -25.06 -6.33 10.74
C ILE A 133 -23.88 -6.05 11.69
N LEU A 134 -23.01 -7.05 11.87
CA LEU A 134 -21.72 -6.88 12.52
C LEU A 134 -20.62 -7.06 11.49
N LYS A 135 -19.60 -6.21 11.60
CA LYS A 135 -18.42 -6.26 10.74
C LYS A 135 -17.21 -6.67 11.58
N ASP A 136 -16.50 -7.67 11.10
CA ASP A 136 -15.25 -8.15 11.67
C ASP A 136 -14.10 -7.24 11.22
N VAL A 137 -13.35 -6.72 12.19
CA VAL A 137 -12.22 -5.81 12.04
C VAL A 137 -11.12 -6.22 13.02
N PRO A 138 -9.84 -6.15 12.64
CA PRO A 138 -8.76 -6.44 13.58
C PRO A 138 -8.70 -5.34 14.66
N ASP A 139 -8.52 -5.73 15.93
CA ASP A 139 -8.15 -4.78 16.97
C ASP A 139 -6.68 -4.34 16.86
N GLU A 140 -6.24 -3.41 17.72
CA GLU A 140 -4.85 -2.92 17.76
C GLU A 140 -3.81 -4.03 17.96
N ALA A 141 -4.22 -5.18 18.50
CA ALA A 141 -3.38 -6.36 18.70
C ALA A 141 -3.52 -7.41 17.57
N GLY A 142 -4.29 -7.12 16.52
CA GLY A 142 -4.56 -8.02 15.41
C GLY A 142 -5.54 -9.16 15.73
N GLN A 143 -6.27 -9.08 16.84
CA GLN A 143 -7.28 -10.06 17.23
C GLN A 143 -8.65 -9.73 16.62
N ALA A 144 -9.53 -10.72 16.54
CA ALA A 144 -10.87 -10.55 15.98
C ALA A 144 -11.71 -9.61 16.86
N ALA A 145 -12.15 -8.51 16.27
CA ALA A 145 -13.01 -7.54 16.93
C ALA A 145 -14.18 -7.16 16.01
N LEU A 146 -15.28 -6.76 16.64
CA LEU A 146 -16.53 -6.46 15.97
C LEU A 146 -16.80 -4.97 16.05
N THR A 147 -17.28 -4.43 14.94
CA THR A 147 -17.89 -3.11 14.86
C THR A 147 -19.32 -3.23 14.32
N VAL A 148 -20.15 -2.25 14.65
CA VAL A 148 -21.57 -2.20 14.28
C VAL A 148 -21.71 -1.37 13.03
N THR A 149 -22.51 -1.85 12.08
CA THR A 149 -22.79 -1.13 10.83
C THR A 149 -23.98 -0.19 10.98
N ASP A 150 -24.18 0.73 10.03
CA ASP A 150 -25.33 1.64 10.08
C ASP A 150 -26.65 0.88 10.03
N ALA A 151 -26.69 -0.23 9.28
CA ALA A 151 -27.85 -1.11 9.23
C ALA A 151 -28.24 -1.60 10.63
N ALA A 152 -27.29 -2.01 11.45
CA ALA A 152 -27.55 -2.49 12.80
C ALA A 152 -27.95 -1.36 13.77
N ILE A 153 -27.36 -0.17 13.65
CA ILE A 153 -27.80 1.03 14.40
C ILE A 153 -29.23 1.42 13.99
N THR A 154 -29.55 1.39 12.69
CA THR A 154 -30.89 1.65 12.14
C THR A 154 -31.93 0.69 12.72
N VAL A 155 -31.61 -0.59 12.89
CA VAL A 155 -32.50 -1.53 13.58
C VAL A 155 -32.75 -1.11 15.03
N LEU A 156 -31.72 -0.75 15.79
CA LEU A 156 -31.90 -0.32 17.18
C LEU A 156 -32.74 0.97 17.29
N VAL A 157 -32.51 1.93 16.40
CA VAL A 157 -33.25 3.20 16.38
C VAL A 157 -34.72 2.99 16.00
N HIS A 158 -35.02 2.12 15.04
CA HIS A 158 -36.40 1.86 14.60
C HIS A 158 -37.14 0.80 15.41
N ALA A 159 -36.44 -0.05 16.16
CA ALA A 159 -37.04 -0.98 17.12
C ALA A 159 -37.55 -0.27 18.39
N ILE A 160 -37.09 0.97 18.64
CA ILE A 160 -37.59 1.81 19.72
C ILE A 160 -38.77 2.63 19.16
N ASP A 161 -39.96 2.33 19.66
CA ASP A 161 -41.24 2.93 19.27
C ASP A 161 -41.22 4.46 19.48
N VAL A 162 -40.88 5.23 18.44
CA VAL A 162 -41.00 6.69 18.42
C VAL A 162 -41.51 7.14 17.06
N ASP A 163 -42.71 7.73 17.06
CA ASP A 163 -43.27 8.51 15.97
C ASP A 163 -42.24 9.55 15.47
N ILE A 164 -41.80 9.36 14.23
CA ILE A 164 -40.85 10.23 13.50
C ILE A 164 -41.61 11.47 13.01
N ALA A 165 -42.05 12.29 13.94
CA ALA A 165 -42.60 13.60 13.66
C ALA A 165 -42.18 14.58 14.77
N SER A 166 -41.19 15.41 14.45
CA SER A 166 -40.56 16.46 15.26
C SER A 166 -39.40 15.99 16.15
N GLU A 167 -38.22 15.94 15.52
CA GLU A 167 -36.94 15.55 16.13
C GLU A 167 -36.34 16.63 17.05
N GLN A 168 -35.60 16.13 18.04
CA GLN A 168 -34.67 16.80 18.97
C GLN A 168 -35.27 17.74 20.02
N ILE A 169 -35.96 18.82 19.67
CA ILE A 169 -36.48 19.77 20.69
C ILE A 169 -37.63 19.16 21.52
N ALA A 170 -38.42 18.28 20.90
CA ALA A 170 -39.52 17.59 21.57
C ALA A 170 -39.02 16.50 22.54
N ALA A 171 -37.89 15.84 22.25
CA ALA A 171 -37.38 14.76 23.09
C ALA A 171 -36.86 15.28 24.44
N GLU A 172 -36.17 16.43 24.45
CA GLU A 172 -35.66 17.05 25.68
C GLU A 172 -36.78 17.66 26.53
N ALA A 173 -37.70 18.40 25.91
CA ALA A 173 -38.88 18.92 26.59
C ALA A 173 -39.76 17.79 27.15
N LYS A 174 -39.88 16.68 26.42
CA LYS A 174 -40.58 15.47 26.86
C LYS A 174 -39.86 14.79 28.02
N LEU A 175 -38.54 14.59 27.95
CA LEU A 175 -37.76 13.97 29.02
C LEU A 175 -37.80 14.80 30.31
N ALA A 176 -37.61 16.13 30.22
CA ALA A 176 -37.75 17.04 31.35
C ALA A 176 -39.19 17.04 31.92
N ALA A 177 -40.21 16.94 31.07
CA ALA A 177 -41.61 16.81 31.50
C ALA A 177 -41.93 15.44 32.12
N LEU A 178 -41.29 14.37 31.67
CA LEU A 178 -41.46 13.00 32.19
C LEU A 178 -40.78 12.81 33.54
N LEU A 179 -39.59 13.38 33.73
CA LEU A 179 -38.90 13.46 35.02
C LEU A 179 -39.71 14.27 36.03
N LYS A 180 -40.27 15.42 35.61
CA LYS A 180 -41.21 16.20 36.45
C LYS A 180 -42.48 15.44 36.84
N ARG A 181 -42.85 14.39 36.09
CA ARG A 181 -44.03 13.55 36.33
C ARG A 181 -43.67 12.18 36.95
N ALA A 182 -42.42 11.98 37.37
CA ALA A 182 -41.91 10.72 37.93
C ALA A 182 -42.12 9.47 37.03
N ARG A 183 -42.25 9.65 35.71
CA ARG A 183 -42.38 8.53 34.76
C ARG A 183 -40.98 8.03 34.37
N ILE A 184 -40.29 7.41 35.33
CA ILE A 184 -38.87 7.03 35.24
C ILE A 184 -38.60 6.09 34.06
N GLY A 185 -39.50 5.14 33.80
CA GLY A 185 -39.39 4.24 32.65
C GLY A 185 -39.39 5.00 31.31
N GLU A 186 -40.33 5.92 31.09
CA GLU A 186 -40.34 6.67 29.82
C GLU A 186 -39.17 7.64 29.68
N ALA A 187 -38.67 8.17 30.81
CA ALA A 187 -37.45 8.97 30.81
C ALA A 187 -36.22 8.14 30.43
N TRP A 188 -36.11 6.90 30.91
CA TRP A 188 -35.02 5.99 30.55
C TRP A 188 -35.02 5.68 29.05
N GLN A 189 -36.19 5.38 28.48
CA GLN A 189 -36.32 5.09 27.05
C GLN A 189 -35.91 6.30 26.18
N ALA A 190 -36.35 7.50 26.55
CA ALA A 190 -35.97 8.71 25.82
C ALA A 190 -34.48 9.05 25.97
N ALA A 191 -33.88 8.83 27.14
CA ALA A 191 -32.42 8.97 27.33
C ALA A 191 -31.65 7.96 26.46
N ARG A 192 -32.12 6.71 26.39
CA ARG A 192 -31.54 5.67 25.55
C ARG A 192 -31.61 5.97 24.06
N THR A 193 -32.75 6.49 23.57
CA THR A 193 -32.87 6.91 22.17
C THR A 193 -31.89 8.02 21.83
N ALA A 194 -31.79 9.03 22.70
CA ALA A 194 -30.85 10.12 22.50
C ALA A 194 -29.40 9.63 22.53
N HIS A 195 -29.10 8.65 23.39
CA HIS A 195 -27.80 8.02 23.45
C HIS A 195 -27.41 7.31 22.14
N LEU A 196 -28.33 6.52 21.57
CA LEU A 196 -28.10 5.85 20.27
C LEU A 196 -27.91 6.85 19.12
N GLN A 197 -28.60 7.99 19.17
CA GLN A 197 -28.39 9.07 18.18
C GLN A 197 -26.97 9.64 18.27
N SER A 198 -26.45 9.91 19.47
CA SER A 198 -25.06 10.35 19.62
C SER A 198 -24.05 9.33 19.11
N ILE A 199 -24.29 8.02 19.29
CA ILE A 199 -23.42 6.96 18.75
C ILE A 199 -23.45 6.94 17.22
N ARG A 200 -24.62 7.10 16.60
CA ARG A 200 -24.73 7.20 15.14
C ARG A 200 -23.88 8.34 14.59
N TYR A 201 -23.96 9.52 15.20
CA TYR A 201 -23.15 10.68 14.79
C TYR A 201 -21.64 10.43 15.00
N ALA A 202 -21.25 9.81 16.12
CA ALA A 202 -19.87 9.43 16.39
C ALA A 202 -19.30 8.53 15.29
N LYS A 203 -20.08 7.53 14.88
CA LYS A 203 -19.68 6.58 13.86
C LYS A 203 -19.54 7.25 12.49
N GLU A 204 -20.49 8.10 12.10
CA GLU A 204 -20.44 8.83 10.84
C GLU A 204 -19.16 9.70 10.74
N LEU A 205 -18.75 10.33 11.84
CA LEU A 205 -17.50 11.08 11.92
C LEU A 205 -16.27 10.16 11.77
N LEU A 206 -16.25 9.03 12.47
CA LEU A 206 -15.16 8.05 12.40
C LEU A 206 -14.98 7.48 10.99
N ASP A 207 -16.08 7.14 10.32
CA ASP A 207 -16.06 6.63 8.95
C ASP A 207 -15.50 7.68 7.97
N ARG A 208 -15.89 8.95 8.11
CA ARG A 208 -15.32 10.07 7.35
C ARG A 208 -13.82 10.26 7.64
N MET A 209 -13.39 10.15 8.90
CA MET A 209 -11.97 10.23 9.25
C MET A 209 -11.16 9.10 8.62
N GLU A 210 -11.71 7.89 8.53
CA GLU A 210 -11.04 6.76 7.91
C GLU A 210 -10.98 6.89 6.38
N GLU A 211 -12.03 7.43 5.76
CA GLU A 211 -12.02 7.80 4.35
C GLU A 211 -10.95 8.87 4.04
N MET A 212 -10.85 9.88 4.90
CA MET A 212 -9.81 10.92 4.85
C MET A 212 -8.40 10.34 4.95
N LYS A 213 -8.16 9.39 5.87
CA LYS A 213 -6.87 8.70 5.96
C LYS A 213 -6.55 7.89 4.71
N ARG A 214 -7.55 7.36 4.02
CA ARG A 214 -7.36 6.54 2.82
C ARG A 214 -7.07 7.39 1.58
N ASN A 215 -7.81 8.50 1.41
CA ASN A 215 -7.61 9.41 0.29
C ASN A 215 -8.08 10.81 0.63
N VAL A 216 -7.16 11.65 1.11
CA VAL A 216 -7.48 13.04 1.46
C VAL A 216 -7.85 13.89 0.24
N ARG A 217 -7.46 13.48 -0.99
CA ARG A 217 -7.74 14.24 -2.22
C ARG A 217 -9.17 14.10 -2.71
N ALA A 218 -9.88 13.06 -2.25
CA ALA A 218 -11.28 12.85 -2.60
C ALA A 218 -12.25 13.67 -1.73
N ILE A 219 -11.73 14.33 -0.69
CA ILE A 219 -12.52 15.05 0.29
C ILE A 219 -12.27 16.55 0.13
N ASP A 220 -13.34 17.31 -0.09
CA ASP A 220 -13.32 18.76 -0.01
C ASP A 220 -13.53 19.20 1.45
N TRP A 221 -12.59 19.94 2.02
CA TRP A 221 -12.70 20.42 3.40
C TRP A 221 -13.96 21.27 3.62
N GLU A 222 -14.25 22.20 2.70
CA GLU A 222 -15.31 23.18 2.88
C GLU A 222 -16.69 22.54 2.63
N ALA A 223 -16.79 21.68 1.62
CA ALA A 223 -18.04 21.01 1.26
C ALA A 223 -18.36 19.77 2.12
N ASP A 224 -17.35 18.94 2.44
CA ASP A 224 -17.58 17.61 3.01
C ASP A 224 -17.29 17.50 4.52
N LEU A 225 -16.47 18.39 5.09
CA LEU A 225 -16.03 18.30 6.49
C LEU A 225 -16.43 19.49 7.36
N GLU A 226 -16.29 20.75 6.90
CA GLU A 226 -16.49 21.92 7.78
C GLU A 226 -17.93 22.04 8.29
N GLY A 227 -18.91 21.92 7.39
CA GLY A 227 -20.33 21.96 7.76
C GLY A 227 -20.71 20.85 8.74
N PRO A 228 -20.51 19.57 8.38
CA PRO A 228 -20.81 18.45 9.27
C PRO A 228 -20.06 18.49 10.61
N LEU A 229 -18.83 19.01 10.63
CA LEU A 229 -18.06 19.17 11.87
C LEU A 229 -18.67 20.23 12.79
N LYS A 230 -19.09 21.37 12.24
CA LYS A 230 -19.78 22.43 13.02
C LYS A 230 -21.11 21.93 13.56
N GLU A 231 -21.92 21.29 12.71
CA GLU A 231 -23.19 20.68 13.13
C GLU A 231 -22.98 19.65 14.25
N ALA A 232 -21.94 18.81 14.13
CA ALA A 232 -21.60 17.84 15.17
C ALA A 232 -21.15 18.51 16.48
N GLN A 233 -20.36 19.58 16.41
CA GLN A 233 -19.92 20.33 17.59
C GLN A 233 -21.10 20.99 18.31
N GLU A 234 -21.96 21.71 17.58
CA GLU A 234 -23.16 22.36 18.12
C GLU A 234 -24.08 21.31 18.75
N HIS A 235 -24.31 20.18 18.06
CA HIS A 235 -25.13 19.10 18.56
C HIS A 235 -24.59 18.51 19.87
N VAL A 236 -23.29 18.18 19.94
CA VAL A 236 -22.70 17.60 21.15
C VAL A 236 -22.68 18.60 22.31
N GLU A 237 -22.47 19.89 22.03
CA GLU A 237 -22.51 20.93 23.06
C GLU A 237 -23.91 21.11 23.66
N GLU A 238 -24.95 21.19 22.81
CA GLU A 238 -26.34 21.27 23.25
C GLU A 238 -26.72 20.04 24.09
N ARG A 239 -26.35 18.85 23.62
CA ARG A 239 -26.63 17.58 24.30
C ARG A 239 -25.93 17.47 25.65
N SER A 240 -24.65 17.83 25.74
CA SER A 240 -23.90 17.78 27.00
C SER A 240 -24.49 18.75 28.04
N ARG A 241 -24.94 19.94 27.61
CA ARG A 241 -25.64 20.90 28.49
C ARG A 241 -26.96 20.32 29.01
N ALA A 242 -27.77 19.72 28.13
CA ALA A 242 -29.04 19.09 28.52
C ALA A 242 -28.80 17.93 29.51
N GLU A 243 -27.84 17.05 29.24
CA GLU A 243 -27.51 15.91 30.10
C GLU A 243 -26.97 16.32 31.47
N THR A 244 -26.16 17.38 31.53
CA THR A 244 -25.70 17.97 32.79
C THR A 244 -26.88 18.46 33.65
N GLN A 245 -27.86 19.13 33.03
CA GLN A 245 -29.07 19.58 33.73
C GLN A 245 -29.91 18.40 34.22
N LEU A 246 -30.02 17.34 33.43
CA LEU A 246 -30.76 16.14 33.78
C LEU A 246 -30.10 15.38 34.92
N LYS A 247 -28.77 15.25 34.90
CA LYS A 247 -28.01 14.68 36.01
C LYS A 247 -28.27 15.41 37.32
N ALA A 248 -28.28 16.74 37.29
CA ALA A 248 -28.61 17.54 38.47
C ALA A 248 -30.05 17.29 38.97
N GLN A 249 -31.00 17.07 38.07
CA GLN A 249 -32.39 16.74 38.43
C GLN A 249 -32.52 15.32 39.01
N VAL A 250 -31.85 14.33 38.41
CA VAL A 250 -31.84 12.95 38.92
C VAL A 250 -31.19 12.87 40.29
N ALA A 251 -30.09 13.59 40.53
CA ALA A 251 -29.46 13.68 41.85
C ALA A 251 -30.39 14.28 42.91
N GLN A 252 -31.22 15.27 42.55
CA GLN A 252 -32.23 15.83 43.45
C GLN A 252 -33.35 14.81 43.75
N LEU A 253 -33.79 14.04 42.76
CA LEU A 253 -34.80 12.99 42.94
C LEU A 253 -34.27 11.85 43.82
N LEU A 254 -33.04 11.39 43.59
CA LEU A 254 -32.37 10.39 44.42
C LEU A 254 -32.25 10.79 45.89
N ALA A 255 -32.10 12.09 46.18
CA ALA A 255 -32.02 12.59 47.55
C ALA A 255 -33.38 12.57 48.28
N VAL A 256 -34.49 12.53 47.55
CA VAL A 256 -35.86 12.62 48.10
C VAL A 256 -36.61 11.27 48.05
N THR A 257 -36.19 10.36 47.17
CA THR A 257 -36.82 9.04 47.02
C THR A 257 -36.39 8.06 48.13
N GLU A 258 -37.37 7.59 48.91
CA GLU A 258 -37.18 6.57 49.97
C GLU A 258 -37.54 5.14 49.52
N GLU A 259 -38.31 4.97 48.43
CA GLU A 259 -38.65 3.65 47.90
C GLU A 259 -37.46 3.00 47.18
N GLU A 260 -37.10 1.79 47.61
CA GLU A 260 -35.93 1.04 47.12
C GLU A 260 -36.00 0.74 45.61
N ASP A 261 -37.17 0.35 45.10
CA ASP A 261 -37.34 0.00 43.69
C ASP A 261 -37.22 1.24 42.77
N GLU A 262 -37.76 2.39 43.18
CA GLU A 262 -37.63 3.64 42.43
C GLU A 262 -36.20 4.20 42.51
N ARG A 263 -35.57 4.07 43.68
CA ARG A 263 -34.17 4.44 43.89
C ARG A 263 -33.25 3.66 42.95
N GLN A 264 -33.40 2.33 42.86
CA GLN A 264 -32.60 1.51 41.94
C GLN A 264 -32.77 1.92 40.47
N ARG A 265 -34.00 2.29 40.06
CA ARG A 265 -34.25 2.79 38.69
C ARG A 265 -33.61 4.15 38.44
N LEU A 266 -33.61 5.04 39.42
CA LEU A 266 -32.94 6.34 39.34
C LEU A 266 -31.42 6.20 39.34
N GLU A 267 -30.86 5.27 40.12
CA GLU A 267 -29.43 4.95 40.10
C GLU A 267 -28.99 4.39 38.74
N ALA A 268 -29.81 3.52 38.14
CA ALA A 268 -29.58 3.03 36.78
C ALA A 268 -29.67 4.14 35.72
N LEU A 269 -30.56 5.11 35.91
CA LEU A 269 -30.67 6.28 35.03
C LEU A 269 -29.47 7.24 35.21
N ASP A 270 -29.01 7.46 36.44
CA ASP A 270 -27.82 8.28 36.72
C ASP A 270 -26.57 7.67 36.09
N ALA A 271 -26.39 6.35 36.22
CA ALA A 271 -25.32 5.61 35.57
C ALA A 271 -25.36 5.74 34.04
N LEU A 272 -26.56 5.68 33.44
CA LEU A 272 -26.72 5.87 31.99
C LEU A 272 -26.36 7.29 31.56
N ILE A 273 -26.78 8.32 32.30
CA ILE A 273 -26.46 9.72 31.98
C ILE A 273 -24.96 9.99 32.14
N GLU A 274 -24.33 9.45 33.18
CA GLU A 274 -22.88 9.56 33.38
C GLU A 274 -22.10 8.96 32.19
N ASP A 275 -22.53 7.80 31.72
CA ASP A 275 -21.93 7.10 30.59
C ASP A 275 -22.11 7.90 29.27
N CYS A 276 -23.27 8.55 29.09
CA CYS A 276 -23.49 9.48 27.98
C CYS A 276 -22.53 10.69 28.03
N LEU A 277 -22.40 11.33 29.20
CA LEU A 277 -21.51 12.49 29.39
C LEU A 277 -20.04 12.14 29.12
N GLN A 278 -19.57 10.99 29.63
CA GLN A 278 -18.20 10.52 29.37
C GLN A 278 -17.96 10.31 27.88
N ARG A 279 -18.92 9.74 27.15
CA ARG A 279 -18.82 9.56 25.69
C ARG A 279 -18.87 10.87 24.92
N HIS A 280 -19.68 11.84 25.34
CA HIS A 280 -19.66 13.17 24.71
C HIS A 280 -18.31 13.85 24.88
N LEU A 281 -17.65 13.69 26.03
CA LEU A 281 -16.27 14.18 26.20
C LEU A 281 -15.29 13.48 25.26
N MET A 282 -15.41 12.17 25.05
CA MET A 282 -14.60 11.43 24.07
C MET A 282 -14.86 11.91 22.64
N LEU A 283 -16.13 12.17 22.30
CA LEU A 283 -16.54 12.72 21.01
C LEU A 283 -15.94 14.12 20.79
N ILE A 284 -15.99 14.98 21.79
CA ILE A 284 -15.36 16.31 21.74
C ILE A 284 -13.85 16.18 21.51
N ASP A 285 -13.16 15.30 22.23
CA ASP A 285 -11.72 15.06 22.01
C ASP A 285 -11.44 14.58 20.58
N MET A 286 -12.27 13.69 20.05
CA MET A 286 -12.16 13.22 18.67
C MET A 286 -12.40 14.34 17.65
N LEU A 287 -13.45 15.16 17.84
CA LEU A 287 -13.76 16.31 16.98
C LEU A 287 -12.61 17.32 16.94
N LEU A 288 -11.97 17.58 18.09
CA LEU A 288 -10.80 18.46 18.19
C LEU A 288 -9.57 17.91 17.43
N ARG A 289 -9.48 16.58 17.26
CA ARG A 289 -8.38 15.92 16.51
C ARG A 289 -8.60 15.89 15.00
N VAL A 290 -9.83 16.12 14.50
CA VAL A 290 -10.13 16.06 13.06
C VAL A 290 -9.26 17.06 12.27
N VAL A 291 -9.19 18.32 12.71
CA VAL A 291 -8.44 19.36 12.00
C VAL A 291 -6.92 19.06 11.96
N PRO A 292 -6.25 18.75 13.08
CA PRO A 292 -4.85 18.34 13.04
C PRO A 292 -4.59 17.10 12.19
N GLU A 293 -5.46 16.08 12.26
CA GLU A 293 -5.28 14.85 11.50
C GLU A 293 -5.51 15.08 10.01
N PHE A 294 -6.48 15.91 9.61
CA PHE A 294 -6.66 16.32 8.22
C PHE A 294 -5.39 16.97 7.67
N ARG A 295 -4.82 17.96 8.38
CA ARG A 295 -3.56 18.61 7.96
C ARG A 295 -2.42 17.61 7.84
N ARG A 296 -2.29 16.70 8.80
CA ARG A 296 -1.28 15.63 8.75
C ARG A 296 -1.46 14.71 7.54
N GLN A 297 -2.70 14.33 7.20
CA GLN A 297 -2.98 13.51 6.03
C GLN A 297 -2.79 14.30 4.73
N GLN A 298 -3.11 15.60 4.72
CA GLN A 298 -2.82 16.51 3.62
C GLN A 298 -1.32 16.55 3.33
N ASP A 299 -0.51 16.73 4.38
CA ASP A 299 0.94 16.74 4.25
C ASP A 299 1.48 15.42 3.71
N ARG A 300 0.93 14.31 4.20
CA ARG A 300 1.34 12.96 3.80
C ARG A 300 0.94 12.59 2.38
N GLN A 301 -0.21 13.04 1.88
CA GLN A 301 -0.81 12.50 0.65
C GLN A 301 -0.89 13.51 -0.50
N ILE A 302 -0.98 14.81 -0.22
CA ILE A 302 -1.03 15.85 -1.26
C ILE A 302 0.38 16.26 -1.67
N PHE A 303 1.27 16.50 -0.69
CA PHE A 303 2.64 16.97 -0.98
C PHE A 303 3.64 15.85 -1.31
N VAL A 304 3.19 14.60 -1.29
CA VAL A 304 3.95 13.45 -1.83
C VAL A 304 3.46 13.16 -3.24
N PRO A 305 4.35 13.05 -4.25
CA PRO A 305 3.94 12.67 -5.60
C PRO A 305 3.16 11.35 -5.55
N PRO A 306 2.01 11.25 -6.23
CA PRO A 306 1.19 10.06 -6.16
C PRO A 306 2.01 8.87 -6.63
N VAL A 307 2.16 7.85 -5.77
CA VAL A 307 2.72 6.57 -6.19
C VAL A 307 1.69 5.95 -7.13
N ILE A 308 1.94 6.03 -8.44
CA ILE A 308 1.15 5.33 -9.43
C ILE A 308 1.42 3.84 -9.19
N HIS A 309 0.60 3.21 -8.36
CA HIS A 309 0.52 1.76 -8.29
C HIS A 309 -0.21 1.27 -9.55
N ALA A 310 0.42 1.44 -10.72
CA ALA A 310 0.10 0.59 -11.84
C ALA A 310 0.50 -0.82 -11.39
N ARG A 311 -0.48 -1.68 -11.16
CA ARG A 311 -0.25 -3.11 -10.96
C ARG A 311 0.22 -3.69 -12.29
N VAL A 312 1.47 -3.42 -12.65
CA VAL A 312 2.12 -3.99 -13.84
C VAL A 312 2.53 -5.40 -13.49
N HIS A 313 2.04 -6.37 -14.26
CA HIS A 313 2.52 -7.74 -14.13
C HIS A 313 3.94 -7.82 -14.72
N LEU A 314 4.96 -7.86 -13.84
CA LEU A 314 6.38 -7.81 -14.23
C LEU A 314 6.76 -8.85 -15.30
N ARG A 315 6.14 -10.03 -15.27
CA ARG A 315 6.41 -11.06 -16.26
C ARG A 315 5.78 -10.75 -17.61
N SER A 316 4.45 -10.69 -17.67
CA SER A 316 3.72 -10.63 -18.93
C SER A 316 3.64 -9.24 -19.57
N GLN A 317 3.85 -8.18 -18.79
CA GLN A 317 3.72 -6.79 -19.27
C GLN A 317 5.06 -6.05 -19.34
N LEU A 318 6.15 -6.61 -18.80
CA LEU A 318 7.47 -5.99 -18.82
C LEU A 318 8.54 -6.94 -19.39
N LEU A 319 8.73 -8.10 -18.79
CA LEU A 319 9.82 -9.02 -19.15
C LEU A 319 9.60 -9.67 -20.52
N GLU A 320 8.44 -10.28 -20.76
CA GLU A 320 8.14 -10.96 -22.03
C GLU A 320 8.23 -9.99 -23.23
N PRO A 321 7.62 -8.79 -23.21
CA PRO A 321 7.80 -7.81 -24.28
C PRO A 321 9.24 -7.32 -24.43
N ALA A 322 10.00 -7.16 -23.34
CA ALA A 322 11.39 -6.71 -23.41
C ALA A 322 12.32 -7.74 -24.05
N LEU A 323 12.03 -9.03 -23.88
CA LEU A 323 12.78 -10.14 -24.50
C LEU A 323 12.48 -10.29 -26.00
N GLU A 324 11.34 -9.76 -26.48
CA GLU A 324 10.96 -9.75 -27.90
C GLU A 324 11.58 -8.58 -28.68
N LEU A 325 12.16 -7.59 -27.98
CA LEU A 325 12.82 -6.44 -28.62
C LEU A 325 14.16 -6.83 -29.25
N SER A 326 14.50 -6.14 -30.33
CA SER A 326 15.86 -6.15 -30.86
C SER A 326 16.82 -5.46 -29.87
N ILE A 327 18.13 -5.73 -29.99
CA ILE A 327 19.14 -5.10 -29.13
C ILE A 327 19.07 -3.56 -29.24
N ASP A 328 18.90 -3.03 -30.46
CA ASP A 328 18.76 -1.58 -30.71
C ASP A 328 17.50 -1.00 -30.03
N ASP A 329 16.36 -1.70 -30.12
CA ASP A 329 15.11 -1.22 -29.51
C ASP A 329 15.10 -1.35 -27.98
N SER A 330 15.97 -2.20 -27.41
CA SER A 330 16.09 -2.43 -25.97
C SER A 330 16.85 -1.34 -25.22
N GLU A 331 17.64 -0.52 -25.92
CA GLU A 331 18.51 0.49 -25.31
C GLU A 331 17.72 1.54 -24.53
N ARG A 332 16.64 2.04 -25.13
CA ARG A 332 15.85 3.14 -24.56
C ARG A 332 15.03 2.74 -23.32
N PRO A 333 14.34 1.58 -23.28
CA PRO A 333 13.74 1.06 -22.05
C PRO A 333 14.77 0.74 -20.96
N LEU A 334 15.92 0.18 -21.32
CA LEU A 334 16.99 -0.13 -20.39
C LEU A 334 17.54 1.15 -19.73
N GLU A 335 17.82 2.18 -20.52
CA GLU A 335 18.30 3.46 -20.00
C GLU A 335 17.29 4.10 -19.03
N ALA A 336 16.00 4.07 -19.39
CA ALA A 336 14.93 4.58 -18.53
C ALA A 336 14.83 3.80 -17.21
N PHE A 337 14.90 2.47 -17.26
CA PHE A 337 14.91 1.61 -16.08
C PHE A 337 16.12 1.89 -15.18
N VAL A 338 17.32 1.94 -15.76
CA VAL A 338 18.57 2.20 -15.06
C VAL A 338 18.55 3.57 -14.38
N ARG A 339 18.09 4.63 -15.07
CA ARG A 339 17.91 5.98 -14.49
C ARG A 339 16.90 5.99 -13.34
N GLY A 340 15.83 5.20 -13.44
CA GLY A 340 14.80 5.10 -12.41
C GLY A 340 15.27 4.35 -11.15
N VAL A 341 16.04 3.27 -11.33
CA VAL A 341 16.50 2.40 -10.23
C VAL A 341 17.75 2.94 -9.54
N LEU A 342 18.72 3.47 -10.30
CA LEU A 342 19.97 3.97 -9.73
C LEU A 342 19.83 5.39 -9.12
N GLY A 343 18.70 6.05 -9.36
CA GLY A 343 18.42 7.40 -8.86
C GLY A 343 19.31 8.47 -9.50
N PRO A 344 19.15 9.75 -9.10
CA PRO A 344 20.00 10.83 -9.58
C PRO A 344 21.45 10.60 -9.14
N VAL A 345 22.31 10.26 -10.09
CA VAL A 345 23.76 10.21 -9.87
C VAL A 345 24.24 11.64 -9.66
N ARG A 346 24.62 11.98 -8.42
CA ARG A 346 25.36 13.23 -8.19
C ARG A 346 26.66 13.13 -9.00
N PRO A 347 26.93 14.03 -9.97
CA PRO A 347 28.24 14.08 -10.59
C PRO A 347 29.26 14.27 -9.48
N ARG A 348 30.22 13.35 -9.36
CA ARG A 348 31.33 13.50 -8.42
C ARG A 348 32.21 14.62 -8.94
N VAL A 349 31.90 15.85 -8.53
CA VAL A 349 32.79 17.00 -8.76
C VAL A 349 33.97 16.81 -7.81
N MET A 350 35.05 16.23 -8.33
CA MET A 350 36.29 16.04 -7.59
C MET A 350 37.00 17.39 -7.49
N TYR A 351 37.21 17.87 -6.28
CA TYR A 351 38.13 18.98 -6.05
C TYR A 351 39.55 18.46 -6.25
N LEU A 352 40.30 19.07 -7.17
CA LEU A 352 41.61 18.57 -7.61
C LEU A 352 42.58 18.28 -6.44
N PRO A 353 42.65 19.15 -5.41
CA PRO A 353 43.46 18.88 -4.21
C PRO A 353 43.05 17.62 -3.45
N ASP A 354 41.75 17.36 -3.28
CA ASP A 354 41.24 16.17 -2.57
C ASP A 354 41.54 14.88 -3.34
N TYR A 355 41.60 14.95 -4.68
CA TYR A 355 42.01 13.83 -5.51
C TYR A 355 43.49 13.49 -5.32
N PHE A 356 44.36 14.51 -5.30
CA PHE A 356 45.78 14.29 -5.03
C PHE A 356 46.02 13.79 -3.59
N GLU A 357 45.25 14.26 -2.62
CA GLU A 357 45.29 13.74 -1.24
C GLU A 357 44.80 12.29 -1.19
N ALA A 358 43.73 11.93 -1.90
CA ALA A 358 43.21 10.57 -1.97
C ALA A 358 44.18 9.60 -2.66
N LEU A 359 44.89 10.04 -3.70
CA LEU A 359 45.91 9.24 -4.38
C LEU A 359 47.19 9.06 -3.55
N THR A 360 47.47 9.99 -2.64
CA THR A 360 48.63 9.91 -1.73
C THR A 360 48.30 9.24 -0.40
N ARG A 361 47.01 9.07 -0.07
CA ARG A 361 46.60 8.15 0.99
C ARG A 361 46.90 6.73 0.54
N MET A 362 47.82 6.08 1.25
CA MET A 362 47.91 4.63 1.24
C MET A 362 46.51 4.10 1.63
N PRO A 363 45.88 3.25 0.83
CA PRO A 363 44.54 2.77 1.14
C PRO A 363 44.61 2.05 2.48
N GLU A 364 43.97 2.60 3.50
CA GLU A 364 43.65 1.82 4.69
C GLU A 364 42.79 0.66 4.18
N GLN A 365 43.36 -0.54 4.21
CA GLN A 365 42.56 -1.74 4.06
C GLN A 365 41.56 -1.68 5.20
N ALA A 366 40.32 -1.30 4.88
CA ALA A 366 39.23 -1.52 5.81
C ALA A 366 39.34 -2.99 6.19
N GLU A 367 39.42 -3.29 7.49
CA GLU A 367 39.06 -4.60 7.99
C GLU A 367 37.57 -4.76 7.65
N VAL A 368 37.30 -5.14 6.41
CA VAL A 368 36.01 -5.65 6.01
C VAL A 368 35.87 -6.90 6.85
N GLU A 369 34.95 -6.87 7.80
CA GLU A 369 34.51 -8.08 8.47
C GLU A 369 34.01 -9.00 7.36
N LEU A 370 34.87 -9.94 6.95
CA LEU A 370 34.55 -10.91 5.92
C LEU A 370 33.41 -11.75 6.50
N VAL A 371 32.19 -11.39 6.16
CA VAL A 371 31.04 -12.24 6.39
C VAL A 371 31.39 -13.55 5.70
N ALA A 372 31.40 -14.65 6.46
CA ALA A 372 31.56 -15.97 5.89
C ALA A 372 30.42 -16.14 4.88
N VAL A 373 30.74 -15.95 3.60
CA VAL A 373 29.87 -16.38 2.52
C VAL A 373 29.72 -17.87 2.76
N GLY A 374 28.52 -18.30 3.14
CA GLY A 374 28.20 -19.72 3.24
C GLY A 374 28.66 -20.35 1.94
N ALA A 375 29.42 -21.46 2.05
CA ALA A 375 29.90 -22.19 0.89
C ALA A 375 28.75 -22.24 -0.13
N PRO A 376 28.95 -21.74 -1.37
CA PRO A 376 27.94 -21.89 -2.40
C PRO A 376 27.52 -23.35 -2.37
N GLU A 377 26.22 -23.62 -2.22
CA GLU A 377 25.69 -24.97 -2.43
C GLU A 377 26.32 -25.48 -3.73
N ASP A 378 26.83 -26.72 -3.73
CA ASP A 378 27.58 -27.32 -4.82
C ASP A 378 26.83 -27.14 -6.15
N TRP A 379 27.09 -26.04 -6.85
CA TRP A 379 26.80 -25.91 -8.26
C TRP A 379 27.74 -26.93 -8.87
N GLU A 380 27.20 -28.07 -9.32
CA GLU A 380 27.94 -28.99 -10.16
C GLU A 380 28.56 -28.12 -11.26
N ASP A 381 29.89 -28.03 -11.25
CA ASP A 381 30.69 -27.29 -12.21
C ASP A 381 30.49 -27.95 -13.58
N THR A 382 29.34 -27.66 -14.15
CA THR A 382 28.89 -28.14 -15.44
C THR A 382 29.60 -27.23 -16.42
N SER A 383 30.92 -27.37 -16.49
CA SER A 383 31.73 -26.68 -17.48
C SER A 383 31.19 -27.11 -18.83
N ASP A 384 30.53 -26.17 -19.52
CA ASP A 384 30.06 -26.40 -20.87
C ASP A 384 31.24 -26.91 -21.71
N PRO A 385 31.05 -27.96 -22.53
CA PRO A 385 32.12 -28.44 -23.40
C PRO A 385 32.62 -27.27 -24.25
N PRO A 386 33.94 -27.10 -24.40
CA PRO A 386 34.51 -25.96 -25.12
C PRO A 386 33.93 -25.91 -26.53
N ARG A 387 33.48 -24.72 -26.94
CA ARG A 387 32.82 -24.50 -28.25
C ARG A 387 33.74 -24.85 -29.44
N PHE A 388 35.05 -24.78 -29.26
CA PHE A 388 36.04 -25.04 -30.29
C PHE A 388 37.01 -26.13 -29.83
N ASP A 389 37.37 -27.02 -30.75
CA ASP A 389 38.31 -28.10 -30.49
C ASP A 389 39.76 -27.60 -30.56
N GLU A 390 40.67 -28.29 -29.86
CA GLU A 390 42.12 -28.00 -29.88
C GLU A 390 42.71 -27.98 -31.29
N ALA A 391 42.16 -28.80 -32.20
CA ALA A 391 42.56 -28.81 -33.60
C ALA A 391 42.26 -27.49 -34.32
N GLN A 392 41.13 -26.84 -33.98
CA GLN A 392 40.72 -25.55 -34.55
C GLN A 392 41.63 -24.43 -34.03
N HIS A 393 41.94 -24.42 -32.73
CA HIS A 393 42.93 -23.50 -32.15
C HIS A 393 44.29 -23.62 -32.83
N ALA A 394 44.85 -24.83 -32.92
CA ALA A 394 46.14 -25.06 -33.58
C ALA A 394 46.12 -24.76 -35.09
N TRP A 395 44.95 -24.72 -35.74
CA TRP A 395 44.82 -24.31 -37.13
C TRP A 395 44.78 -22.78 -37.28
N VAL A 396 44.03 -22.09 -36.44
CA VAL A 396 43.98 -20.62 -36.40
C VAL A 396 45.35 -20.05 -36.05
N ASP A 397 46.05 -20.62 -35.08
CA ASP A 397 47.43 -20.20 -34.73
C ASP A 397 48.37 -20.35 -35.93
N ARG A 398 48.28 -21.45 -36.68
CA ARG A 398 49.06 -21.64 -37.92
C ARG A 398 48.71 -20.62 -38.99
N LEU A 399 47.45 -20.24 -39.13
CA LEU A 399 47.02 -19.21 -40.09
C LEU A 399 47.59 -17.84 -39.70
N LEU A 400 47.57 -17.51 -38.41
CA LEU A 400 48.11 -16.25 -37.89
C LEU A 400 49.64 -16.20 -37.97
N SER A 401 50.35 -17.27 -37.63
CA SER A 401 51.82 -17.34 -37.79
C SER A 401 52.28 -17.34 -39.24
N ALA A 402 51.41 -17.70 -40.19
CA ALA A 402 51.72 -17.72 -41.63
C ALA A 402 51.43 -16.39 -42.34
N VAL A 403 51.08 -15.33 -41.60
CA VAL A 403 50.83 -14.01 -42.19
C VAL A 403 52.14 -13.44 -42.76
N PRO A 404 52.20 -13.11 -44.07
CA PRO A 404 53.38 -12.52 -44.70
C PRO A 404 53.68 -11.12 -44.16
N GLY A 405 54.95 -10.70 -44.26
CA GLY A 405 55.41 -9.37 -43.79
C GLY A 405 54.73 -8.17 -44.44
N GLU A 406 54.07 -8.36 -45.59
CA GLU A 406 53.27 -7.31 -46.27
C GLU A 406 51.88 -7.13 -45.65
N GLY A 407 51.48 -8.03 -44.73
CA GLY A 407 50.16 -8.06 -44.10
C GLY A 407 49.08 -8.74 -44.94
N VAL A 408 48.04 -9.24 -44.28
CA VAL A 408 46.88 -9.87 -44.94
C VAL A 408 45.59 -9.36 -44.31
N ARG A 409 44.59 -9.16 -45.17
CA ARG A 409 43.23 -8.76 -44.77
C ARG A 409 42.48 -9.92 -44.10
N LEU A 410 41.65 -9.58 -43.10
CA LEU A 410 40.81 -10.55 -42.41
C LEU A 410 39.88 -11.29 -43.40
N SER A 411 39.29 -10.59 -44.37
CA SER A 411 38.47 -11.18 -45.45
C SER A 411 39.15 -12.36 -46.14
N ARG A 412 40.44 -12.22 -46.49
CA ARG A 412 41.25 -13.27 -47.13
C ARG A 412 41.55 -14.44 -46.21
N LEU A 413 41.75 -14.19 -44.91
CA LEU A 413 41.98 -15.26 -43.95
C LEU A 413 40.69 -16.02 -43.64
N LEU A 414 39.53 -15.35 -43.60
CA LEU A 414 38.21 -15.97 -43.45
C LEU A 414 37.87 -16.86 -44.65
N GLU A 415 38.12 -16.40 -45.89
CA GLU A 415 37.99 -17.23 -47.11
C GLU A 415 38.81 -18.51 -47.03
N ARG A 416 40.00 -18.45 -46.40
CA ARG A 416 40.90 -19.59 -46.23
C ARG A 416 40.47 -20.50 -45.08
N ALA A 417 39.96 -19.93 -43.99
CA ALA A 417 39.45 -20.68 -42.84
C ALA A 417 38.19 -21.50 -43.19
N ARG A 418 37.37 -21.02 -44.14
CA ARG A 418 36.17 -21.73 -44.63
C ARG A 418 36.46 -22.95 -45.52
N GLN A 419 37.70 -23.15 -45.96
CA GLN A 419 38.07 -24.28 -46.80
C GLN A 419 38.41 -25.50 -45.93
N TRP A 420 37.41 -26.24 -45.45
CA TRP A 420 37.62 -27.43 -44.61
C TRP A 420 37.63 -28.76 -45.42
N GLY A 421 38.40 -29.75 -44.96
CA GLY A 421 38.60 -31.06 -45.65
C GLY A 421 39.99 -31.66 -45.41
N GLU A 422 40.25 -32.89 -45.90
CA GLU A 422 41.55 -33.56 -45.76
C GLU A 422 42.69 -32.67 -46.31
N GLY A 423 43.55 -32.19 -45.40
CA GLY A 423 44.68 -31.31 -45.71
C GLY A 423 44.36 -29.81 -45.84
N ARG A 424 43.14 -29.35 -45.57
CA ARG A 424 42.73 -27.94 -45.75
C ARG A 424 42.16 -27.23 -44.53
N GLY A 425 41.73 -27.96 -43.49
CA GLY A 425 41.37 -27.36 -42.20
C GLY A 425 40.43 -28.27 -41.37
N PRO A 426 40.46 -28.15 -40.04
CA PRO A 426 39.55 -28.87 -39.15
C PRO A 426 38.19 -28.16 -39.06
N GLY A 427 37.11 -28.95 -39.14
CA GLY A 427 35.75 -28.57 -38.71
C GLY A 427 35.03 -27.47 -39.51
N ASP A 428 33.71 -27.46 -39.33
CA ASP A 428 32.87 -26.28 -39.58
C ASP A 428 33.13 -25.23 -38.47
N ASP A 429 32.83 -23.95 -38.70
CA ASP A 429 33.00 -22.82 -37.73
C ASP A 429 34.42 -22.32 -37.38
N THR A 430 35.48 -22.82 -38.02
CA THR A 430 36.86 -22.33 -37.77
C THR A 430 37.07 -20.86 -38.16
N ASP A 431 36.23 -20.32 -39.04
CA ASP A 431 36.20 -18.90 -39.40
C ASP A 431 35.71 -18.01 -38.24
N HIS A 432 34.79 -18.49 -37.41
CA HIS A 432 34.32 -17.78 -36.21
C HIS A 432 35.41 -17.65 -35.15
N LEU A 433 36.19 -18.71 -34.93
CA LEU A 433 37.33 -18.67 -34.02
C LEU A 433 38.37 -17.64 -34.49
N LEU A 434 38.68 -17.62 -35.79
CA LEU A 434 39.60 -16.64 -36.37
C LEU A 434 39.09 -15.19 -36.21
N ALA A 435 37.80 -14.94 -36.43
CA ALA A 435 37.20 -13.62 -36.25
C ALA A 435 37.30 -13.15 -34.78
N MET A 436 37.00 -14.06 -33.83
CA MET A 436 37.08 -13.77 -32.40
C MET A 436 38.52 -13.48 -31.96
N GLU A 437 39.48 -14.29 -32.41
CA GLU A 437 40.92 -14.12 -32.12
C GLU A 437 41.49 -12.82 -32.71
N THR A 438 41.00 -12.41 -33.89
CA THR A 438 41.38 -11.14 -34.52
C THR A 438 40.83 -9.95 -33.73
N ALA A 439 39.55 -10.00 -33.32
CA ALA A 439 38.93 -8.97 -32.49
C ALA A 439 39.58 -8.87 -31.10
N HIS A 440 39.97 -10.00 -30.51
CA HIS A 440 40.68 -10.04 -29.24
C HIS A 440 42.03 -9.34 -29.35
N ARG A 441 42.84 -9.62 -30.39
CA ARG A 441 44.14 -8.99 -30.62
C ARG A 441 44.06 -7.51 -30.98
N PHE A 442 42.99 -7.07 -31.65
CA PHE A 442 42.74 -5.65 -31.88
C PHE A 442 42.53 -4.89 -30.56
N ARG A 443 41.75 -5.47 -29.63
CA ARG A 443 41.49 -4.87 -28.32
C ARG A 443 42.68 -4.98 -27.37
N HIS A 444 43.38 -6.10 -27.43
CA HIS A 444 44.51 -6.43 -26.56
C HIS A 444 45.75 -6.62 -27.42
N VAL A 445 46.42 -5.51 -27.74
CA VAL A 445 47.71 -5.54 -28.42
C VAL A 445 48.68 -6.40 -27.60
N PRO A 446 49.41 -7.35 -28.20
CA PRO A 446 50.31 -8.28 -27.50
C PRO A 446 51.62 -7.60 -27.03
N VAL A 447 51.50 -6.56 -26.20
CA VAL A 447 52.61 -5.72 -25.73
C VAL A 447 53.65 -6.55 -24.98
N ALA A 448 53.24 -7.56 -24.21
CA ALA A 448 54.15 -8.40 -23.43
C ALA A 448 55.00 -9.35 -24.29
N GLU A 449 54.48 -9.82 -25.42
CA GLU A 449 55.19 -10.67 -26.38
C GLU A 449 56.19 -9.83 -27.17
N LEU A 450 55.74 -8.67 -27.66
CA LEU A 450 56.59 -7.69 -28.32
C LEU A 450 57.72 -7.20 -27.40
N ALA A 451 57.44 -6.88 -26.14
CA ALA A 451 58.48 -6.45 -25.19
C ALA A 451 59.54 -7.54 -24.90
N ARG A 452 59.20 -8.82 -25.07
CA ARG A 452 60.13 -9.96 -24.94
C ARG A 452 60.92 -10.23 -26.24
N GLY A 453 60.64 -9.49 -27.31
CA GLY A 453 61.25 -9.69 -28.62
C GLY A 453 60.66 -10.86 -29.40
N GLU A 454 59.45 -11.30 -29.05
CA GLU A 454 58.74 -12.38 -29.76
C GLU A 454 58.01 -11.83 -31.00
N GLU A 455 57.88 -12.66 -32.04
CA GLU A 455 57.04 -12.36 -33.20
C GLU A 455 55.57 -12.50 -32.81
N ALA A 456 54.80 -11.42 -32.94
CA ALA A 456 53.37 -11.41 -32.67
C ALA A 456 52.59 -10.76 -33.82
N VAL A 457 51.35 -11.17 -34.03
CA VAL A 457 50.48 -10.56 -35.04
C VAL A 457 49.72 -9.39 -34.44
N VAL A 458 49.91 -8.20 -35.01
CA VAL A 458 49.19 -6.99 -34.64
C VAL A 458 48.06 -6.77 -35.63
N VAL A 459 46.90 -6.40 -35.11
CA VAL A 459 45.69 -6.14 -35.88
C VAL A 459 45.45 -4.63 -35.92
N VAL A 460 45.31 -4.08 -37.13
CA VAL A 460 45.09 -2.64 -37.34
C VAL A 460 43.79 -2.42 -38.11
N ASP A 461 43.03 -1.41 -37.69
CA ASP A 461 41.89 -0.92 -38.46
C ASP A 461 42.32 0.29 -39.31
N ASP A 462 42.11 0.20 -40.63
CA ASP A 462 42.37 1.28 -41.58
C ASP A 462 41.09 1.86 -42.20
N GLY A 463 39.92 1.49 -41.66
CA GLY A 463 38.60 1.97 -42.09
C GLY A 463 38.04 1.27 -43.32
N THR A 464 38.65 0.18 -43.79
CA THR A 464 38.07 -0.66 -44.85
C THR A 464 36.92 -1.49 -44.27
N GLU A 465 35.75 -1.49 -44.89
CA GLU A 465 34.61 -2.32 -44.46
C GLU A 465 34.77 -3.78 -44.95
N LEU A 466 34.36 -4.73 -44.10
CA LEU A 466 34.32 -6.15 -44.39
C LEU A 466 33.07 -6.50 -45.20
N ASP A 467 33.28 -6.87 -46.47
CA ASP A 467 32.23 -7.43 -47.34
C ASP A 467 32.19 -8.96 -47.20
N ASP A 468 31.43 -9.44 -46.21
CA ASP A 468 31.26 -10.85 -45.91
C ASP A 468 29.80 -11.21 -45.61
N THR A 469 29.38 -12.43 -45.96
CA THR A 469 27.98 -12.87 -45.79
C THR A 469 27.61 -13.25 -44.36
N VAL A 470 28.60 -13.49 -43.49
CA VAL A 470 28.40 -13.97 -42.11
C VAL A 470 28.88 -12.94 -41.09
N PHE A 471 29.96 -12.22 -41.38
CA PHE A 471 30.55 -11.22 -40.47
C PHE A 471 30.36 -9.79 -41.01
N GLY A 472 30.17 -8.82 -40.11
CA GLY A 472 30.13 -7.39 -40.44
C GLY A 472 31.10 -6.58 -39.59
N GLY A 473 31.57 -5.44 -40.09
CA GLY A 473 32.51 -4.55 -39.39
C GLY A 473 33.70 -4.14 -40.26
N SER A 474 34.84 -3.81 -39.64
CA SER A 474 36.07 -3.43 -40.34
C SER A 474 36.83 -4.67 -40.85
N ASP A 475 37.32 -4.64 -42.09
CA ASP A 475 38.24 -5.62 -42.65
C ASP A 475 39.66 -5.36 -42.15
N PHE A 476 39.97 -5.88 -40.96
CA PHE A 476 41.24 -5.63 -40.30
C PHE A 476 42.45 -6.06 -41.13
N LEU A 477 43.54 -5.30 -41.01
CA LEU A 477 44.84 -5.64 -41.56
C LEU A 477 45.69 -6.31 -40.49
N LEU A 478 46.06 -7.58 -40.71
CA LEU A 478 46.92 -8.34 -39.82
C LEU A 478 48.37 -8.23 -40.29
N LEU A 479 49.27 -7.80 -39.40
CA LEU A 479 50.68 -7.57 -39.69
C LEU A 479 51.54 -8.31 -38.67
N PRO A 480 52.58 -9.07 -39.09
CA PRO A 480 53.56 -9.59 -38.15
C PRO A 480 54.43 -8.44 -37.64
N ALA A 481 54.59 -8.35 -36.32
CA ALA A 481 55.45 -7.40 -35.66
C ALA A 481 56.46 -8.14 -34.78
N THR A 482 57.72 -7.73 -34.87
CA THR A 482 58.77 -8.09 -33.92
C THR A 482 58.99 -6.91 -33.01
N GLY A 483 58.91 -7.11 -31.70
CA GLY A 483 59.33 -6.06 -30.79
C GLY A 483 60.85 -6.01 -30.66
N GLU A 484 61.39 -4.81 -30.48
CA GLU A 484 62.77 -4.65 -30.04
C GLU A 484 62.80 -4.86 -28.52
N PRO A 485 63.64 -5.77 -28.00
CA PRO A 485 63.75 -5.94 -26.55
C PRO A 485 64.23 -4.62 -25.96
N VAL A 486 63.49 -4.11 -24.97
CA VAL A 486 63.85 -2.89 -24.26
C VAL A 486 65.18 -3.16 -23.53
N SER A 487 66.29 -2.74 -24.14
CA SER A 487 67.58 -2.69 -23.46
C SER A 487 67.52 -1.54 -22.47
N ASP A 488 67.51 -1.87 -21.17
CA ASP A 488 67.65 -0.91 -20.07
C ASP A 488 68.91 -0.06 -20.27
N ASN A 489 68.76 1.10 -20.89
CA ASN A 489 69.79 2.13 -20.93
C ASN A 489 69.14 3.51 -20.74
N VAL A 490 68.51 3.67 -19.58
CA VAL A 490 68.05 4.98 -19.09
C VAL A 490 69.25 5.73 -18.53
N ASN A 491 69.95 6.47 -19.38
CA ASN A 491 70.79 7.59 -18.99
C ASN A 491 71.02 8.53 -20.19
N ALA A 492 69.98 9.27 -20.56
CA ALA A 492 70.11 10.50 -21.34
C ALA A 492 68.95 11.45 -20.99
N THR A 493 69.19 12.33 -20.02
CA THR A 493 68.35 13.50 -19.74
C THR A 493 68.30 14.42 -20.97
N PRO A 494 67.12 14.83 -21.47
CA PRO A 494 67.04 15.95 -22.41
C PRO A 494 66.90 17.28 -21.64
N ASP A 495 67.82 18.19 -21.92
CA ASP A 495 67.78 19.61 -21.59
C ASP A 495 66.51 20.27 -22.18
N ILE A 496 65.67 20.90 -21.35
CA ILE A 496 64.58 21.76 -21.81
C ILE A 496 64.75 23.15 -21.19
N GLN A 497 65.17 24.08 -22.04
CA GLN A 497 65.27 25.52 -21.83
C GLN A 497 63.86 26.16 -21.97
N PRO A 498 63.39 27.03 -21.06
CA PRO A 498 62.07 27.64 -21.19
C PRO A 498 62.11 28.86 -22.16
N PRO A 499 61.09 29.08 -23.00
CA PRO A 499 61.05 30.24 -23.89
C PRO A 499 60.47 31.49 -23.21
N HIS A 500 60.89 32.61 -23.79
CA HIS A 500 60.72 33.99 -23.35
C HIS A 500 59.27 34.50 -23.30
N SER A 501 59.07 35.42 -22.37
CA SER A 501 57.90 36.27 -22.15
C SER A 501 57.65 37.23 -23.32
N SER A 502 56.41 37.32 -23.80
CA SER A 502 55.92 38.44 -24.61
C SER A 502 54.51 38.87 -24.19
N GLU A 503 54.46 40.09 -23.65
CA GLU A 503 53.41 41.12 -23.63
C GLU A 503 51.97 40.75 -24.03
N PHE A 504 51.03 40.99 -23.11
CA PHE A 504 49.69 41.50 -23.44
C PHE A 504 49.28 42.60 -22.45
N ALA A 505 48.92 43.76 -23.00
CA ALA A 505 48.53 44.98 -22.29
C ALA A 505 47.07 44.92 -21.76
N PRO A 506 46.73 45.67 -20.70
CA PRO A 506 45.39 45.67 -20.11
C PRO A 506 44.46 46.69 -20.80
N LEU A 507 43.24 46.26 -21.12
CA LEU A 507 42.14 47.15 -21.50
C LEU A 507 41.44 47.66 -20.24
N THR A 508 41.50 48.97 -20.05
CA THR A 508 40.72 49.75 -19.10
C THR A 508 39.28 49.93 -19.59
N THR A 509 38.30 49.64 -18.73
CA THR A 509 37.01 50.35 -18.74
C THR A 509 36.51 50.46 -17.31
N SER A 510 36.60 51.68 -16.79
CA SER A 510 35.83 52.22 -15.68
C SER A 510 34.43 52.53 -16.19
N ASP A 511 33.40 52.15 -15.45
CA ASP A 511 32.23 52.99 -15.22
C ASP A 511 31.41 52.43 -14.03
N ASP A 512 31.60 53.12 -12.90
CA ASP A 512 30.60 53.57 -11.94
C ASP A 512 29.23 52.90 -11.96
N LEU A 513 28.88 52.29 -10.82
CA LEU A 513 27.56 52.43 -10.18
C LEU A 513 27.72 52.04 -8.69
N GLU A 514 27.93 53.04 -7.84
CA GLU A 514 27.74 52.92 -6.39
C GLU A 514 26.25 52.80 -6.05
N PRO A 515 25.92 52.18 -4.90
CA PRO A 515 24.56 51.93 -4.44
C PRO A 515 24.02 53.10 -3.61
N SER A 516 22.72 53.37 -3.68
CA SER A 516 22.06 54.19 -2.67
C SER A 516 20.60 53.79 -2.45
N ALA A 517 20.25 53.70 -1.17
CA ALA A 517 18.93 53.71 -0.52
C ALA A 517 18.00 52.51 -0.72
#